data_AF-A0A936AY62-F1
#
_entry.id   AF-A0A936AY62-F1
#
_cell.length_a   1.000
_cell.length_b   1.000
_cell.length_c   1.000
_cell.angle_alpha   90.00
_cell.angle_beta   90.00
_cell.angle_gamma   90.00
#
_symmetry.space_group_name_H-M   'P 1'
#
loop_
_entity.id
_entity.type
_entity.pdbx_description
1 polymer ?
#
loop_
_entity_poly.entity_id
_entity_poly.type
_entity_poly.pdbx_seq_one_letter_code
_entity_poly.pdbx_strand_id
1 'polypeptide(L)' 'MSLPFIDFSVNRLLIDEKMVIDRAYGVGLGINFNTRAGIFNVSFAAGSRLQSSLDFGNMKVHFGYVSLF' A
#
# COMPACT_ATOMS: atom_id res chain seq x y z
N MET A 1 -11.26 13.52 -3.89
CA MET A 1 -11.10 13.15 -2.48
C MET A 1 -10.99 11.63 -2.46
N SER A 2 -9.84 11.07 -2.10
CA SER A 2 -9.71 9.62 -2.00
C SER A 2 -10.16 9.19 -0.61
N LEU A 3 -10.96 8.13 -0.56
CA LEU A 3 -11.45 7.55 0.68
C LEU A 3 -10.34 6.68 1.31
N PRO A 4 -10.35 6.49 2.63
CA PRO A 4 -9.53 5.48 3.27
C PRO A 4 -9.84 4.09 2.67
N PHE A 5 -8.82 3.24 2.63
CA PHE A 5 -8.92 1.88 2.09
C PHE A 5 -8.33 0.87 3.06
N ILE A 6 -8.81 -0.37 2.93
CA ILE A 6 -8.31 -1.54 3.65
C ILE A 6 -8.03 -2.61 2.61
N ASP A 7 -6.91 -3.31 2.73
CA ASP A 7 -6.52 -4.40 1.85
C ASP A 7 -6.17 -5.67 2.65
N PHE A 8 -6.26 -6.81 1.97
CA PHE A 8 -5.90 -8.13 2.48
C PHE A 8 -5.14 -8.88 1.40
N SER A 9 -4.13 -9.65 1.79
CA SER A 9 -3.28 -10.39 0.86
C SER A 9 -2.83 -11.72 1.47
N VAL A 10 -2.66 -12.72 0.61
CA VAL A 10 -2.08 -14.01 0.98
C VAL A 10 -0.84 -14.24 0.14
N ASN A 11 0.31 -14.29 0.78
CA ASN A 11 1.62 -14.44 0.15
C ASN A 11 2.20 -15.81 0.49
N ARG A 12 2.93 -16.40 -0.45
CA ARG A 12 3.75 -17.59 -0.19
C ARG A 12 5.20 -17.15 -0.18
N LEU A 13 5.88 -17.38 0.94
CA LEU A 13 7.27 -17.03 1.12
C LEU A 13 8.11 -18.29 1.26
N LEU A 14 9.29 -18.26 0.68
CA LEU A 14 10.35 -19.22 0.95
C LEU A 14 11.26 -18.60 2.01
N ILE A 15 11.27 -19.17 3.21
CA ILE A 15 12.11 -18.75 4.34
C ILE A 15 12.84 -20.01 4.82
N ASP A 16 14.17 -20.00 4.80
CA ASP A 16 15.01 -21.15 5.19
C ASP A 16 14.56 -22.46 4.51
N GLU A 17 14.41 -22.43 3.17
CA GLU A 17 13.92 -23.55 2.34
C GLU A 17 12.52 -24.07 2.68
N LYS A 18 11.82 -23.42 3.63
CA LYS A 18 10.45 -23.74 4.03
C LYS A 18 9.46 -22.79 3.37
N MET A 19 8.40 -23.37 2.81
CA MET A 19 7.25 -22.60 2.33
C MET A 19 6.38 -22.16 3.50
N VAL A 20 6.28 -20.85 3.70
CA VAL A 20 5.43 -20.20 4.70
C VAL A 20 4.30 -19.45 4.00
N ILE A 21 3.07 -19.64 4.48
CA ILE A 21 1.93 -18.84 4.03
C ILE A 21 1.80 -17.65 4.97
N ASP A 22 1.92 -16.46 4.41
CA ASP A 22 1.74 -15.20 5.09
C ASP A 22 0.40 -14.58 4.74
N ARG A 23 -0.32 -14.15 5.77
CA ARG A 23 -1.59 -13.43 5.63
C ARG A 23 -1.32 -12.00 6.06
N ALA A 24 -1.31 -11.10 5.08
CA ALA A 24 -1.08 -9.68 5.28
C ALA A 24 -2.40 -8.93 5.21
N TYR A 25 -2.46 -7.83 5.94
CA TYR A 25 -3.54 -6.85 5.84
C TYR A 25 -2.95 -5.45 5.95
N GLY A 26 -3.62 -4.48 5.35
CA GLY A 26 -3.16 -3.10 5.28
C GLY A 26 -4.32 -2.13 5.40
N VAL A 27 -4.01 -0.95 5.92
CA VAL A 27 -4.90 0.20 5.96
C VAL A 27 -4.18 1.39 5.36
N GLY A 28 -4.90 2.22 4.62
CA GLY A 28 -4.30 3.37 3.97
C GLY A 28 -5.29 4.48 3.67
N LEU A 29 -4.73 5.60 3.24
CA LEU A 29 -5.45 6.77 2.79
C LEU A 29 -4.73 7.36 1.59
N GLY A 30 -5.48 8.06 0.74
CA GLY A 30 -4.91 8.71 -0.42
C GLY A 30 -5.58 10.03 -0.73
N ILE A 31 -4.93 10.75 -1.61
CA ILE A 31 -5.45 11.97 -2.22
C ILE A 31 -5.09 11.98 -3.71
N ASN A 32 -5.94 12.62 -4.48
CA ASN A 32 -5.70 12.87 -5.90
C ASN A 32 -6.00 14.35 -6.12
N PHE A 33 -5.09 15.03 -6.81
CA PHE A 33 -5.21 16.44 -7.11
C PHE A 33 -4.90 16.69 -8.58
N ASN A 34 -5.74 17.51 -9.20
CA ASN A 34 -5.62 17.86 -10.60
C ASN A 34 -4.88 19.19 -10.73
N THR A 35 -3.94 19.26 -11.67
CA THR A 35 -3.18 20.47 -11.99
C THR A 35 -3.19 20.67 -13.51
N ARG A 36 -2.73 21.83 -13.98
CA ARG A 36 -2.54 22.05 -15.43
C ARG A 36 -1.57 21.07 -16.07
N ALA A 37 -0.62 20.53 -15.29
CA ALA A 37 0.37 19.58 -15.78
C ALA A 37 -0.16 18.13 -15.80
N GLY A 38 -1.34 17.85 -15.24
CA GLY A 38 -1.91 16.51 -15.12
C GLY A 38 -2.46 16.20 -13.73
N ILE A 39 -2.84 14.93 -13.54
CA ILE A 39 -3.44 14.41 -12.31
C ILE A 39 -2.38 13.66 -11.51
N PHE A 40 -2.22 14.07 -10.25
CA PHE A 40 -1.34 13.41 -9.30
C PHE A 40 -2.15 12.58 -8.31
N ASN A 41 -1.57 11.45 -7.89
CA ASN A 41 -2.12 10.52 -6.93
C ASN A 41 -1.05 10.22 -5.88
N VAL A 42 -1.39 10.38 -4.60
CA VAL A 42 -0.51 10.04 -3.48
C VAL A 42 -1.31 9.17 -2.53
N SER A 43 -0.79 8.02 -2.13
CA SER A 43 -1.35 7.23 -1.05
C SER A 43 -0.30 6.76 -0.04
N PHE A 44 -0.72 6.66 1.21
CA PHE A 44 0.06 6.18 2.33
C PHE A 44 -0.64 4.97 2.92
N ALA A 45 0.10 3.90 3.18
CA ALA A 45 -0.43 2.67 3.76
C ALA A 45 0.49 2.09 4.84
N ALA A 46 -0.12 1.62 5.92
CA ALA A 46 0.52 0.82 6.96
C ALA A 46 -0.01 -0.62 6.84
N GLY A 47 0.86 -1.61 6.99
CA GLY A 47 0.47 -3.01 6.83
C GLY A 47 1.17 -3.95 7.80
N SER A 48 0.60 -5.14 7.94
CA SER A 48 1.15 -6.26 8.70
C SER A 48 1.69 -7.33 7.75
N ARG A 49 2.80 -7.97 8.13
CA ARG A 49 3.41 -9.08 7.39
C ARG A 49 3.98 -10.08 8.39
N LEU A 50 3.96 -11.37 8.07
CA LEU A 50 4.46 -12.46 8.91
C LEU A 50 3.89 -12.42 10.34
N GLN A 51 2.59 -12.13 10.47
CA GLN A 51 1.89 -12.00 11.75
C GLN A 51 2.44 -10.87 12.66
N SER A 52 3.12 -9.88 12.09
CA SER A 52 3.52 -8.67 12.85
C SER A 52 2.31 -7.82 13.22
N SER A 53 2.47 -6.97 14.24
CA SER A 53 1.57 -5.84 14.44
C SER A 53 1.61 -4.88 13.25
N LEU A 54 0.56 -4.07 13.11
CA LEU A 54 0.55 -2.99 12.13
C LEU A 54 1.62 -1.96 12.51
N ASP A 55 2.51 -1.64 11.57
CA ASP A 55 3.64 -0.75 11.80
C ASP A 55 3.44 0.60 11.10
N PHE A 56 3.22 1.65 11.90
CA PHE A 56 3.11 3.03 11.42
C PHE A 56 4.46 3.73 11.26
N GLY A 57 5.56 3.14 11.75
CA GLY A 57 6.92 3.61 11.52
C GLY A 57 7.48 3.21 10.16
N ASN A 58 6.99 2.11 9.58
CA ASN A 58 7.40 1.60 8.26
C ASN A 58 6.26 1.64 7.23
N MET A 59 5.65 2.81 7.08
CA MET A 59 4.59 3.04 6.09
C MET A 59 5.13 3.04 4.65
N LYS A 60 4.30 2.61 3.71
CA LYS A 60 4.57 2.66 2.27
C LYS A 60 3.87 3.85 1.64
N VAL A 61 4.55 4.47 0.66
CA VAL A 61 4.01 5.55 -0.16
C VAL A 61 3.87 5.07 -1.59
N HIS A 62 2.72 5.29 -2.21
CA HIS A 62 2.51 5.11 -3.65
C HIS A 62 2.24 6.46 -4.29
N PHE A 63 3.03 6.80 -5.30
CA PHE A 63 2.88 8.04 -6.07
C PHE A 63 2.60 7.72 -7.54
N GLY A 64 1.60 8.38 -8.11
CA GLY A 64 1.22 8.24 -9.51
C GLY A 64 1.00 9.59 -10.18
N TYR A 65 1.35 9.68 -11.46
CA TYR A 65 1.15 10.86 -12.30
C TYR A 65 0.57 10.42 -13.64
N VAL A 66 -0.50 11.08 -14.06
CA VAL A 66 -1.12 10.88 -15.38
C VAL A 66 -1.19 12.23 -16.08
N SER A 67 -0.65 12.27 -17.30
CA SER A 67 -0.75 13.43 -18.19
C SER A 67 -1.65 13.08 -19.38
N LEU A 68 -2.56 13.98 -19.73
CA LEU A 68 -3.32 13.92 -20.97
C LEU A 68 -2.69 14.92 -21.94
N PHE A 69 -1.67 14.48 -22.67
CA PHE A 69 -1.06 15.22 -23.77
C PHE A 69 -1.66 14.79 -25.11
#